data_AF-I1JQH0-F1
#
_entry.id   AF-I1JQH0-F1
#
_cell.length_a   1.000
_cell.length_b   1.000
_cell.length_c   1.000
_cell.angle_alpha   90.00
_cell.angle_beta   90.00
_cell.angle_gamma   90.00
#
_symmetry.space_group_name_H-M   'P 1'
#
loop_
_entity.id
_entity.type
_entity.pdbx_description
1 polymer ?
#
loop_
_entity_poly.entity_id
_entity_poly.type
_entity_poly.pdbx_seq_one_letter_code
_entity_poly.pdbx_strand_id
1 'polypeptide(L)'
;MKKNEERSDNQSMKKKQIMMKKKNVSRLGGSGLSLNAFANAKFKNNHYNPAIIKKQREFYKNAKNVNKFKKLVKQQNQQNEPSLAQRHIENVNETEENKDDSERRKRKNSALSLEELYKKQHEEKEKEIMEREAVLRVKKEEREQAEARRKAMREKMLKKTRKGQPVMKYRIEHLLETIQGSTKNAAGSKS
;
A
#
# COMPACT_ATOMS: atom_id res chain seq x y z
N MET A 1 -64.85 7.16 16.84
CA MET A 1 -63.80 6.35 16.17
C MET A 1 -62.60 7.23 15.85
N LYS A 2 -61.52 7.16 16.64
CA LYS A 2 -60.20 7.76 16.35
C LYS A 2 -59.21 7.20 17.38
N LYS A 3 -58.45 6.15 17.04
CA LYS A 3 -57.38 5.61 17.90
C LYS A 3 -56.37 4.70 17.19
N ASN A 4 -56.18 4.86 15.87
CA ASN A 4 -55.28 3.99 15.09
C ASN A 4 -54.08 4.70 14.44
N GLU A 5 -53.87 6.01 14.67
CA GLU A 5 -52.85 6.76 13.93
C GLU A 5 -51.45 6.69 14.57
N GLU A 6 -51.32 6.50 15.89
CA GLU A 6 -50.02 6.57 16.59
C GLU A 6 -49.11 5.34 16.40
N ARG A 7 -49.63 4.19 15.95
CA ARG A 7 -48.80 2.96 15.81
C ARG A 7 -47.91 2.96 14.56
N SER A 8 -48.27 3.71 13.52
CA SER A 8 -47.56 3.78 12.24
C SER A 8 -46.18 4.45 12.40
N ASP A 9 -46.12 5.57 13.10
CA ASP A 9 -44.93 6.42 13.14
C ASP A 9 -43.76 5.78 13.91
N ASN A 10 -44.07 5.01 14.95
CA ASN A 10 -43.06 4.30 15.71
C ASN A 10 -42.33 3.22 14.89
N GLN A 11 -43.01 2.54 13.96
CA GLN A 11 -42.34 1.56 13.09
C GLN A 11 -41.43 2.23 12.06
N SER A 12 -41.89 3.34 11.47
CA SER A 12 -41.11 4.16 10.53
C SER A 12 -39.80 4.65 11.17
N MET A 13 -39.90 5.23 12.37
CA MET A 13 -38.75 5.75 13.11
C MET A 13 -37.74 4.66 13.48
N LYS A 14 -38.23 3.49 13.91
CA LYS A 14 -37.38 2.33 14.23
C LYS A 14 -36.66 1.79 12.99
N LYS A 15 -37.35 1.71 11.85
CA LYS A 15 -36.77 1.26 10.57
C LYS A 15 -35.72 2.25 10.05
N LYS A 16 -35.97 3.55 10.19
CA LYS A 16 -35.03 4.63 9.83
C LYS A 16 -33.78 4.59 10.71
N GLN A 17 -33.91 4.39 12.03
CA GLN A 17 -32.76 4.20 12.92
C GLN A 17 -31.91 2.96 12.57
N ILE A 18 -32.54 1.82 12.26
CA ILE A 18 -31.82 0.60 11.86
C ILE A 18 -31.03 0.83 10.55
N MET A 19 -31.62 1.53 9.58
CA MET A 19 -30.92 1.87 8.33
C MET A 19 -29.75 2.84 8.54
N MET A 20 -29.92 3.87 9.38
CA MET A 20 -28.84 4.80 9.71
C MET A 20 -27.68 4.09 10.42
N LYS A 21 -27.97 3.19 11.36
CA LYS A 21 -26.94 2.35 12.02
C LYS A 21 -26.20 1.49 11.00
N LYS A 22 -26.89 0.84 10.05
CA LYS A 22 -26.24 0.06 8.98
C LYS A 22 -25.33 0.89 8.07
N LYS A 23 -25.74 2.13 7.70
CA LYS A 23 -24.92 3.02 6.86
C LYS A 23 -23.66 3.53 7.55
N ASN A 24 -23.69 3.73 8.87
CA ASN A 24 -22.52 4.21 9.61
C ASN A 24 -21.49 3.09 9.85
N VAL A 25 -21.94 1.84 10.04
CA VAL A 25 -21.04 0.68 10.18
C VAL A 25 -20.23 0.40 8.90
N SER A 26 -20.74 0.76 7.72
CA SER A 26 -19.98 0.58 6.47
C SER A 26 -18.80 1.56 6.30
N ARG A 27 -18.81 2.72 6.98
CA ARG A 27 -17.79 3.77 6.77
C ARG A 27 -16.47 3.52 7.51
N LEU A 28 -16.46 2.72 8.58
CA LEU A 28 -15.25 2.37 9.33
C LEU A 28 -14.68 0.99 8.94
N GLY A 29 -14.80 0.63 7.66
CA GLY A 29 -14.29 -0.67 7.16
C GLY A 29 -15.29 -1.81 7.32
N GLY A 30 -16.56 -1.54 6.96
CA GLY A 30 -17.67 -2.48 7.08
C GLY A 30 -17.36 -3.86 6.50
N SER A 31 -17.63 -4.89 7.30
CA SER A 31 -17.26 -6.28 7.05
C SER A 31 -15.75 -6.50 7.07
N GLY A 32 -15.10 -6.18 8.18
CA GLY A 32 -13.80 -6.76 8.52
C GLY A 32 -13.83 -8.27 8.30
N LEU A 33 -12.75 -8.80 7.73
CA LEU A 33 -12.59 -10.24 7.49
C LEU A 33 -13.02 -11.01 8.74
N SER A 34 -13.78 -12.09 8.57
CA SER A 34 -14.15 -12.94 9.71
C SER A 34 -12.89 -13.31 10.50
N LEU A 35 -13.00 -13.48 11.82
CA LEU A 35 -11.84 -13.85 12.65
C LEU A 35 -11.10 -15.06 12.05
N ASN A 36 -11.86 -16.03 11.52
CA ASN A 36 -11.34 -17.18 10.79
C ASN A 36 -10.58 -16.77 9.52
N ALA A 37 -11.07 -15.82 8.72
CA ALA A 37 -10.35 -15.32 7.56
C ALA A 37 -9.06 -14.58 7.92
N PHE A 38 -9.06 -13.80 9.01
CA PHE A 38 -7.85 -13.16 9.53
C PHE A 38 -6.82 -14.19 10.02
N ALA A 39 -7.26 -15.17 10.83
CA ALA A 39 -6.42 -16.27 11.30
C ALA A 39 -5.85 -17.08 10.12
N ASN A 40 -6.70 -17.44 9.16
CA ASN A 40 -6.28 -18.15 7.95
C ASN A 40 -5.32 -17.32 7.08
N ALA A 41 -5.45 -15.99 7.03
CA ALA A 41 -4.51 -15.14 6.31
C ALA A 41 -3.13 -15.10 6.97
N LYS A 42 -3.06 -15.21 8.31
CA LYS A 42 -1.80 -15.29 9.06
C LYS A 42 -1.18 -16.70 9.06
N PHE A 43 -1.99 -17.75 8.98
CA PHE A 43 -1.54 -19.15 9.06
C PHE A 43 -1.06 -19.76 7.73
N LYS A 44 -1.15 -19.03 6.60
CA LYS A 44 -0.70 -19.59 5.32
C LYS A 44 0.80 -19.86 5.37
N ASN A 45 1.15 -21.14 5.33
CA ASN A 45 2.50 -21.65 5.14
C ASN A 45 3.20 -20.85 4.04
N ASN A 46 4.44 -20.45 4.28
CA ASN A 46 5.19 -19.29 3.80
C ASN A 46 5.41 -19.13 2.27
N HIS A 47 4.47 -19.56 1.42
CA HIS A 47 4.52 -19.50 -0.04
C HIS A 47 4.04 -18.14 -0.57
N TYR A 48 4.48 -17.05 0.06
CA TYR A 48 4.23 -15.71 -0.44
C TYR A 48 5.05 -15.49 -1.71
N ASN A 49 4.41 -15.63 -2.88
CA ASN A 49 5.02 -15.35 -4.17
C ASN A 49 4.45 -14.04 -4.76
N PRO A 50 5.21 -12.93 -4.72
CA PRO A 50 4.73 -11.64 -5.22
C PRO A 50 4.41 -11.66 -6.73
N ALA A 51 5.07 -12.50 -7.52
CA ALA A 51 4.81 -12.61 -8.95
C ALA A 51 3.41 -13.18 -9.24
N ILE A 52 3.00 -14.21 -8.49
CA ILE A 52 1.67 -14.80 -8.62
C ILE A 52 0.59 -13.79 -8.21
N ILE A 53 0.80 -13.10 -7.09
CA ILE A 53 -0.13 -12.06 -6.60
C ILE A 53 -0.25 -10.93 -7.63
N LYS A 54 0.86 -10.50 -8.23
CA LYS A 54 0.87 -9.48 -9.28
C LYS A 54 0.05 -9.95 -10.49
N LYS A 55 0.27 -11.17 -10.98
CA LYS A 55 -0.48 -11.76 -12.10
C LYS A 55 -1.98 -11.85 -11.82
N GLN A 56 -2.38 -12.27 -10.62
CA GLN A 56 -3.78 -12.32 -10.21
C GLN A 56 -4.42 -10.92 -10.16
N ARG A 57 -3.70 -9.92 -9.65
CA ARG A 57 -4.17 -8.53 -9.61
C ARG A 57 -4.38 -7.97 -11.02
N GLU A 58 -3.43 -8.21 -11.93
CA GLU A 58 -3.52 -7.77 -13.32
C GLU A 58 -4.68 -8.45 -14.06
N PHE A 59 -4.84 -9.77 -13.91
CA PHE A 59 -5.96 -10.52 -14.48
C PHE A 59 -7.32 -9.95 -14.03
N TYR A 60 -7.47 -9.68 -12.73
CA TYR A 60 -8.69 -9.09 -12.18
C TYR A 60 -8.96 -7.67 -12.73
N LYS A 61 -7.92 -6.83 -12.81
CA LYS A 61 -8.04 -5.48 -13.41
C LYS A 61 -8.48 -5.56 -14.87
N ASN A 62 -7.86 -6.44 -15.65
CA ASN A 62 -8.19 -6.62 -17.06
C ASN A 62 -9.63 -7.11 -17.26
N ALA A 63 -10.05 -8.13 -16.50
CA ALA A 63 -11.43 -8.62 -16.52
C ALA A 63 -12.43 -7.52 -16.16
N LYS A 64 -12.12 -6.69 -15.15
CA LYS A 64 -12.95 -5.54 -14.76
C LYS A 64 -13.10 -4.53 -15.90
N ASN A 65 -12.02 -4.22 -16.61
CA ASN A 65 -12.04 -3.30 -17.75
C ASN A 65 -12.84 -3.87 -18.94
N VAL A 66 -12.65 -5.16 -19.28
CA VAL A 66 -13.43 -5.85 -20.31
C VAL A 66 -14.91 -5.84 -19.98
N ASN A 67 -15.28 -6.15 -18.73
CA ASN A 67 -16.67 -6.13 -18.30
C ASN A 67 -17.26 -4.72 -18.34
N LYS A 68 -16.47 -3.70 -18.00
CA LYS A 68 -16.89 -2.29 -18.13
C LYS A 68 -17.17 -1.95 -19.59
N PHE A 69 -16.28 -2.31 -20.51
CA PHE A 69 -16.47 -2.09 -21.95
C PHE A 69 -17.71 -2.82 -22.49
N LYS A 70 -17.86 -4.12 -22.18
CA LYS A 70 -19.04 -4.91 -22.56
C LYS A 70 -20.35 -4.28 -22.09
N LYS A 71 -20.37 -3.71 -20.88
CA LYS A 71 -21.55 -2.97 -20.36
C LYS A 71 -21.85 -1.71 -21.17
N LEU A 72 -20.82 -0.92 -21.52
CA LEU A 72 -20.99 0.28 -22.33
C LEU A 72 -21.51 -0.05 -23.73
N VAL A 73 -20.94 -1.07 -24.38
CA VAL A 73 -21.42 -1.54 -25.69
C VAL A 73 -22.87 -2.02 -25.61
N LYS A 74 -23.23 -2.79 -24.57
CA LYS A 74 -24.61 -3.22 -24.36
C LYS A 74 -25.56 -2.03 -24.17
N GLN A 75 -25.15 -1.01 -23.42
CA GLN A 75 -25.95 0.19 -23.21
C GLN A 75 -26.16 0.98 -24.50
N GLN A 76 -25.11 1.12 -25.33
CA GLN A 76 -25.21 1.75 -26.64
C GLN A 76 -26.14 0.98 -27.57
N ASN A 77 -26.05 -0.36 -27.58
CA ASN A 77 -26.96 -1.18 -28.37
C ASN A 77 -28.41 -1.05 -27.89
N GLN A 78 -28.67 -0.90 -26.58
CA GLN A 78 -30.04 -0.67 -26.08
C GLN A 78 -30.59 0.72 -26.44
N GLN A 79 -29.73 1.73 -26.59
CA GLN A 79 -30.15 3.06 -27.07
C GLN A 79 -30.36 3.07 -28.58
N ASN A 80 -29.55 2.28 -29.31
CA ASN A 80 -29.63 2.11 -30.76
C ASN A 80 -30.52 0.92 -31.18
N GLU A 81 -31.19 0.27 -30.23
CA GLU A 81 -32.27 -0.66 -30.50
C GLU A 81 -33.51 0.22 -30.44
N PRO A 82 -33.87 0.90 -31.56
CA PRO A 82 -35.10 1.64 -31.59
C PRO A 82 -36.15 0.62 -31.19
N SER A 83 -36.95 0.98 -30.18
CA SER A 83 -38.25 0.35 -30.03
C SER A 83 -38.82 0.24 -31.45
N LEU A 84 -39.29 -0.94 -31.86
CA LEU A 84 -39.81 -1.13 -33.21
C LEU A 84 -40.86 -0.06 -33.58
N ALA A 85 -41.44 0.61 -32.58
CA ALA A 85 -42.33 1.76 -32.73
C ALA A 85 -41.66 3.08 -33.19
N GLN A 86 -40.37 3.33 -32.93
CA GLN A 86 -39.75 4.66 -33.16
C GLN A 86 -39.01 4.79 -34.49
N ARG A 87 -38.80 3.69 -35.24
CA ARG A 87 -38.18 3.75 -36.58
C ARG A 87 -38.97 4.54 -37.62
N HIS A 88 -40.18 5.00 -37.31
CA HIS A 88 -41.04 5.68 -38.27
C HIS A 88 -41.20 7.21 -38.12
N ILE A 89 -40.61 7.87 -37.11
CA ILE A 89 -40.95 9.30 -36.86
C ILE A 89 -39.74 10.26 -36.82
N GLU A 90 -38.50 9.83 -36.60
CA GLU A 90 -37.40 10.77 -36.29
C GLU A 90 -36.29 10.76 -37.36
N ASN A 91 -36.66 11.00 -38.63
CA ASN A 91 -35.77 11.68 -39.57
C ASN A 91 -36.32 13.10 -39.70
N VAL A 92 -35.49 14.11 -39.42
CA VAL A 92 -35.78 15.57 -39.34
C VAL A 92 -35.76 16.09 -37.89
N ASN A 93 -34.55 16.20 -37.32
CA ASN A 93 -34.17 17.35 -36.49
C ASN A 93 -32.64 17.37 -36.33
N GLU A 94 -31.96 17.77 -37.40
CA GLU A 94 -30.56 18.18 -37.38
C GLU A 94 -30.50 19.68 -37.06
N THR A 95 -30.35 20.07 -35.80
CA THR A 95 -29.80 21.39 -35.46
C THR A 95 -29.39 21.45 -33.99
N GLU A 96 -28.10 21.26 -33.68
CA GLU A 96 -27.43 21.90 -32.53
C GLU A 96 -25.90 21.68 -32.62
N GLU A 97 -25.28 22.22 -33.67
CA GLU A 97 -23.86 22.53 -33.67
C GLU A 97 -23.66 23.78 -32.81
N ASN A 98 -22.91 23.69 -31.69
CA ASN A 98 -22.20 24.77 -30.97
C ASN A 98 -21.86 24.43 -29.48
N LYS A 99 -21.54 23.17 -29.15
CA LYS A 99 -21.09 22.79 -27.78
C LYS A 99 -19.65 22.27 -27.67
N ASP A 100 -18.95 22.04 -28.78
CA ASP A 100 -17.71 21.23 -28.77
C ASP A 100 -16.44 21.99 -28.29
N ASP A 101 -16.37 23.31 -28.48
CA ASP A 101 -15.15 24.07 -28.17
C ASP A 101 -14.83 24.20 -26.67
N SER A 102 -15.87 24.21 -25.82
CA SER A 102 -15.68 24.34 -24.36
C SER A 102 -15.16 23.05 -23.72
N GLU A 103 -15.56 21.89 -24.25
CA GLU A 103 -15.12 20.57 -23.80
C GLU A 103 -13.64 20.35 -24.14
N ARG A 104 -13.21 20.76 -25.34
CA ARG A 104 -11.83 20.57 -25.80
C ARG A 104 -10.82 21.35 -24.93
N ARG A 105 -11.15 22.57 -24.50
CA ARG A 105 -10.28 23.37 -23.59
C ARG A 105 -10.19 22.75 -22.19
N LYS A 106 -11.31 22.27 -21.61
CA LYS A 106 -11.31 21.60 -20.30
C LYS A 106 -10.47 20.32 -20.30
N ARG A 107 -10.56 19.51 -21.37
CA ARG A 107 -9.73 18.29 -21.51
C ARG A 107 -8.24 18.60 -21.61
N LYS A 108 -7.86 19.68 -22.29
CA LYS A 108 -6.44 20.10 -22.41
C LYS A 108 -5.85 20.49 -21.05
N ASN A 109 -6.59 21.25 -20.24
CA ASN A 109 -6.17 21.61 -18.89
C ASN A 109 -6.14 20.40 -17.94
N SER A 110 -7.10 19.48 -18.09
CA SER A 110 -7.13 18.23 -17.31
C SER A 110 -5.93 17.32 -17.63
N ALA A 111 -5.51 17.23 -18.89
CA ALA A 111 -4.37 16.43 -19.28
C ALA A 111 -3.05 16.98 -18.70
N LEU A 112 -2.86 18.31 -18.74
CA LEU A 112 -1.71 18.97 -18.12
C LEU A 112 -1.64 18.71 -16.61
N SER A 113 -2.79 18.75 -15.92
CA SER A 113 -2.86 18.44 -14.48
C SER A 113 -2.46 16.99 -14.16
N LEU A 114 -2.74 16.02 -15.03
CA LEU A 114 -2.34 14.63 -14.82
C LEU A 114 -0.82 14.45 -14.96
N GLU A 115 -0.20 15.08 -15.95
CA GLU A 115 1.25 15.01 -16.15
C GLU A 115 2.01 15.64 -14.97
N GLU A 116 1.55 16.79 -14.48
CA GLU A 116 2.09 17.42 -13.26
C GLU A 116 1.99 16.51 -12.04
N LEU A 117 0.88 15.80 -11.85
CA LEU A 117 0.70 14.85 -10.74
C LEU A 117 1.67 13.66 -10.83
N TYR A 118 1.91 13.13 -12.04
CA TYR A 118 2.87 12.04 -12.24
C TYR A 118 4.30 12.50 -11.94
N LYS A 119 4.68 13.69 -12.42
CA LYS A 119 6.02 14.24 -12.19
C LYS A 119 6.28 14.45 -10.69
N LYS A 120 5.33 15.05 -9.97
CA LYS A 120 5.43 15.22 -8.51
C LYS A 120 5.57 13.90 -7.76
N GLN A 121 4.76 12.89 -8.09
CA GLN A 121 4.88 11.56 -7.46
C GLN A 121 6.21 10.88 -7.76
N HIS A 122 6.80 11.10 -8.94
CA HIS A 122 8.11 10.55 -9.27
C HIS A 122 9.21 11.22 -8.45
N GLU A 123 9.20 12.55 -8.39
CA GLU A 123 10.17 13.33 -7.60
C GLU A 123 10.14 12.96 -6.11
N GLU A 124 8.96 12.75 -5.53
CA GLU A 124 8.82 12.31 -4.13
C GLU A 124 9.39 10.91 -3.90
N LYS A 125 9.10 9.95 -4.80
CA LYS A 125 9.62 8.58 -4.71
C LYS A 125 11.14 8.53 -4.85
N GLU A 126 11.69 9.32 -5.76
CA GLU A 126 13.14 9.39 -5.96
C GLU A 126 13.85 9.98 -4.73
N LYS A 127 13.28 11.01 -4.11
CA LYS A 127 13.77 11.54 -2.83
C LYS A 127 13.74 10.50 -1.72
N GLU A 128 12.64 9.76 -1.58
CA GLU A 128 12.51 8.71 -0.58
C GLU A 128 13.52 7.57 -0.80
N ILE A 129 13.81 7.21 -2.06
CA ILE A 129 14.85 6.22 -2.38
C ILE A 129 16.23 6.75 -1.99
N MET A 130 16.56 8.00 -2.34
CA MET A 130 17.85 8.60 -2.01
C MET A 130 18.08 8.69 -0.49
N GLU A 131 17.07 9.11 0.28
CA GLU A 131 17.18 9.17 1.74
C GLU A 131 17.40 7.79 2.36
N ARG A 132 16.70 6.76 1.87
CA ARG A 132 16.88 5.39 2.32
C ARG A 132 18.26 4.84 1.95
N GLU A 133 18.72 5.10 0.73
CA GLU A 133 20.06 4.68 0.30
C GLU A 133 21.15 5.36 1.12
N ALA A 134 20.99 6.63 1.47
CA ALA A 134 21.94 7.35 2.34
C ALA A 134 22.03 6.70 3.73
N VAL A 135 20.89 6.42 4.38
CA VAL A 135 20.85 5.74 5.69
C VAL A 135 21.49 4.36 5.61
N LEU A 136 21.24 3.62 4.53
CA LEU A 136 21.83 2.30 4.31
C LEU A 136 23.35 2.37 4.12
N ARG A 137 23.87 3.38 3.41
CA ARG A 137 25.31 3.58 3.23
C ARG A 137 26.02 3.87 4.55
N VAL A 138 25.50 4.81 5.34
CA VAL A 138 26.06 5.13 6.68
C VAL A 138 26.09 3.88 7.57
N LYS A 139 24.98 3.15 7.64
CA LYS A 139 24.92 1.91 8.42
C LYS A 139 25.88 0.82 7.91
N LYS A 140 26.14 0.78 6.60
CA LYS A 140 27.08 -0.17 6.00
C LYS A 140 28.53 0.20 6.36
N GLU A 141 28.88 1.47 6.30
CA GLU A 141 30.22 1.97 6.68
C GLU A 141 30.51 1.73 8.16
N GLU A 142 29.55 2.00 9.06
CA GLU A 142 29.68 1.70 10.49
C GLU A 142 29.92 0.19 10.74
N ARG A 143 29.18 -0.67 10.04
CA ARG A 143 29.34 -2.12 10.12
C ARG A 143 30.70 -2.57 9.60
N GLU A 144 31.17 -2.02 8.49
CA GLU A 144 32.46 -2.34 7.90
C GLU A 144 33.61 -1.92 8.82
N GLN A 145 33.55 -0.72 9.41
CA GLN A 145 34.52 -0.27 10.40
C GLN A 145 34.54 -1.17 11.65
N ALA A 146 33.37 -1.56 12.16
CA ALA A 146 33.27 -2.49 13.28
C ALA A 146 33.81 -3.88 12.93
N GLU A 147 33.55 -4.36 11.71
CA GLU A 147 34.06 -5.64 11.23
C GLU A 147 35.58 -5.62 11.03
N ALA A 148 36.13 -4.53 10.48
CA ALA A 148 37.57 -4.32 10.33
C ALA A 148 38.28 -4.35 11.69
N ARG A 149 37.73 -3.65 12.70
CA ARG A 149 38.23 -3.71 14.09
C ARG A 149 38.20 -5.13 14.64
N ARG A 150 37.09 -5.86 14.44
CA ARG A 150 36.98 -7.27 14.86
C ARG A 150 37.98 -8.18 14.14
N LYS A 151 38.21 -7.98 12.85
CA LYS A 151 39.18 -8.75 12.05
C LYS A 151 40.60 -8.54 12.54
N ALA A 152 41.03 -7.28 12.71
CA ALA A 152 42.34 -6.94 13.23
C ALA A 152 42.58 -7.53 14.64
N MET A 153 41.57 -7.44 15.51
CA MET A 153 41.64 -8.05 16.83
C MET A 153 41.73 -9.59 16.76
N ARG A 154 40.91 -10.24 15.93
CA ARG A 154 40.98 -11.70 15.73
C ARG A 154 42.31 -12.15 15.17
N GLU A 155 42.91 -11.39 14.26
CA GLU A 155 44.22 -11.72 13.69
C GLU A 155 45.30 -11.77 14.77
N LYS A 156 45.32 -10.78 15.68
CA LYS A 156 46.21 -10.79 16.85
C LYS A 156 45.95 -12.00 17.75
N MET A 157 44.68 -12.30 18.04
CA MET A 157 44.30 -13.44 18.89
C MET A 157 44.61 -14.82 18.28
N LEU A 158 44.66 -14.92 16.95
CA LEU A 158 44.95 -16.17 16.24
C LEU A 158 46.45 -16.46 16.12
N LYS A 159 47.33 -15.52 16.51
CA LYS A 159 48.78 -15.78 16.57
C LYS A 159 49.07 -16.94 17.52
N LYS A 160 49.88 -17.89 17.06
CA LYS A 160 50.26 -19.11 17.80
C LYS A 160 51.74 -19.13 18.12
N THR A 161 52.11 -19.77 19.23
CA THR A 161 53.49 -20.10 19.59
C THR A 161 54.03 -21.18 18.66
N ARG A 162 55.34 -21.45 18.71
CA ARG A 162 55.99 -22.52 17.93
C ARG A 162 55.33 -23.89 18.11
N LYS A 163 54.72 -24.14 19.28
CA LYS A 163 54.02 -25.39 19.60
C LYS A 163 52.52 -25.35 19.25
N GLY A 164 52.03 -24.29 18.62
CA GLY A 164 50.64 -24.14 18.17
C GLY A 164 49.67 -23.56 19.21
N GLN A 165 50.12 -23.23 20.41
CA GLN A 165 49.28 -22.64 21.45
C GLN A 165 49.02 -21.15 21.17
N PRO A 166 47.85 -20.58 21.48
CA PRO A 166 47.61 -19.14 21.34
C PRO A 166 48.61 -18.32 22.15
N VAL A 167 49.14 -17.24 21.58
CA VAL A 167 50.08 -16.34 22.28
C VAL A 167 49.33 -15.59 23.39
N MET A 168 49.67 -15.89 24.66
CA MET A 168 48.96 -15.35 25.83
C MET A 168 48.97 -13.82 25.92
N LYS A 169 50.02 -13.15 25.42
CA LYS A 169 50.14 -11.67 25.40
C LYS A 169 48.88 -11.00 24.84
N TYR A 170 48.47 -11.37 23.63
CA TYR A 170 47.31 -10.75 22.96
C TYR A 170 45.99 -11.15 23.59
N ARG A 171 45.92 -12.36 24.18
CA ARG A 171 44.71 -12.84 24.85
C ARG A 171 44.46 -12.08 26.15
N ILE A 172 45.50 -11.84 26.94
CA ILE A 172 45.42 -11.08 28.19
C ILE A 172 45.07 -9.61 27.90
N GLU A 173 45.73 -8.99 26.91
CA GLU A 173 45.44 -7.61 26.47
C GLU A 173 43.94 -7.43 26.14
N HIS A 174 43.37 -8.34 25.35
CA HIS A 174 41.94 -8.33 25.03
C HIS A 174 41.02 -8.54 26.24
N LEU A 175 41.37 -9.44 27.16
CA LEU A 175 40.59 -9.67 28.37
C LEU A 175 40.55 -8.41 29.25
N LEU A 176 41.69 -7.73 29.39
CA LEU A 176 41.79 -6.47 30.13
C LEU A 176 40.96 -5.36 29.45
N GLU A 177 41.06 -5.22 28.13
CA GLU A 177 40.26 -4.26 27.36
C GLU A 177 38.75 -4.53 27.51
N THR A 178 38.34 -5.80 27.47
CA THR A 178 36.92 -6.20 27.63
C THR A 178 36.39 -5.85 29.03
N ILE A 179 37.18 -6.08 30.08
CA ILE A 179 36.80 -5.75 31.46
C ILE A 179 36.77 -4.22 31.67
N GLN A 180 37.73 -3.49 31.11
CA GLN A 180 37.72 -2.03 31.19
C GLN A 180 36.56 -1.41 30.40
N GLY A 181 36.22 -1.97 29.24
CA GLY A 181 35.05 -1.54 28.45
C GLY A 181 33.74 -1.82 29.17
N SER A 182 33.57 -2.99 29.77
CA SER A 182 32.33 -3.34 30.50
C SER A 182 32.14 -2.48 31.75
N THR A 183 33.21 -2.20 32.50
CA THR A 183 33.17 -1.34 33.68
C THR A 183 32.85 0.12 33.33
N LYS A 184 33.47 0.67 32.26
CA LYS A 184 33.14 2.03 31.75
C LYS A 184 31.69 2.15 31.30
N ASN A 185 31.17 1.15 30.59
CA ASN A 185 29.77 1.15 30.15
C ASN A 185 28.79 1.08 31.32
N ALA A 186 29.10 0.28 32.35
CA ALA A 186 28.27 0.17 33.56
C ALA A 186 28.31 1.46 34.42
N ALA A 187 29.42 2.19 34.42
CA ALA A 187 29.52 3.48 35.09
C ALA A 187 28.75 4.58 34.32
N GLY A 188 28.85 4.60 32.99
CA GLY A 188 28.17 5.59 32.15
C GLY A 188 26.64 5.46 32.15
N SER A 189 26.10 4.25 32.31
CA SER A 189 24.64 4.03 32.37
C SER A 189 23.98 4.47 33.68
N LYS A 190 24.76 4.89 34.68
CA LYS A 190 24.26 5.36 35.98
C LYS A 190 24.17 6.89 36.08
N SER A 191 24.52 7.61 35.02
CA SER A 191 24.30 9.06 34.88
C SER A 191 23.16 9.31 33.91
#